data_AF-A0A8D3BJR1-F1
#
_entry.id   AF-A0A8D3BJR1-F1
#
_cell.length_a   1.000
_cell.length_b   1.000
_cell.length_c   1.000
_cell.angle_alpha   90.00
_cell.angle_beta   90.00
_cell.angle_gamma   90.00
#
_symmetry.space_group_name_H-M   'P 1'
#
loop_
_entity.id
_entity.type
_entity.pdbx_description
1 polymer ?
#
loop_
_entity_poly.entity_id
_entity_poly.type
_entity_poly.pdbx_seq_one_letter_code
_entity_poly.pdbx_strand_id
1 'polypeptide(L)'
;MASLKTQERTKERFSLLLLDLEEYYFEQHIAYNVTSSSKKERKRGSFKVCSRSIIFDPEDLTEPIIKVSFSVCFYLCYLHRASCLEKLGDQTAMIEANLQSRLARSSFDKNCFQNVAEKPHMECEVEMVTPLVSNPGHVCITDENLYFQPLNGYPKHVIQIKLNRVRRIYKRRHCLRPLGLEVFCTENDFCSDIYLKFYNTADRDEIYYYIATFLENHMTEHTAESYMLQWQRGHLSNYQYLLHLNNLADRSCNDLSQYPIFPWVLADYTSAQLDMTNAATFRDLSKPVGALNKERLDRLLARYRGMPEPRFMYGSHYSSPGYVLFYLVRVDLQINGLNIPSGWTL
;
A
#
# COMPACT_ATOMS: atom_id res chain seq x y z
N MET A 1 -48.93 30.60 -31.40
CA MET A 1 -49.10 29.21 -31.84
C MET A 1 -47.79 28.70 -32.42
N ALA A 2 -47.48 27.44 -32.15
CA ALA A 2 -46.35 26.61 -32.62
C ALA A 2 -44.98 26.94 -32.01
N SER A 3 -44.17 25.98 -31.55
CA SER A 3 -44.37 24.56 -31.20
C SER A 3 -43.15 24.17 -30.37
N LEU A 4 -43.31 23.92 -29.07
CA LEU A 4 -42.28 23.23 -28.28
C LEU A 4 -42.37 21.76 -28.70
N LYS A 5 -41.50 21.33 -29.62
CA LYS A 5 -41.30 19.92 -29.91
C LYS A 5 -40.76 19.26 -28.64
N THR A 6 -41.61 18.55 -27.91
CA THR A 6 -41.19 17.47 -27.03
C THR A 6 -40.50 16.44 -27.90
N GLN A 7 -39.17 16.41 -27.85
CA GLN A 7 -38.37 15.48 -28.62
C GLN A 7 -38.55 14.07 -28.06
N GLU A 8 -38.87 13.12 -28.95
CA GLU A 8 -39.19 11.73 -28.65
C GLU A 8 -38.10 11.05 -27.81
N ARG A 9 -38.55 10.26 -26.82
CA ARG A 9 -37.72 9.35 -26.00
C ARG A 9 -36.87 8.46 -26.91
N THR A 10 -35.58 8.75 -26.99
CA THR A 10 -34.57 7.77 -27.43
C THR A 10 -34.46 6.68 -26.35
N LYS A 11 -34.23 5.42 -26.72
CA LYS A 11 -34.09 4.30 -25.77
C LYS A 11 -33.00 4.60 -24.73
N GLU A 12 -33.38 5.02 -23.53
CA GLU A 12 -32.43 5.43 -22.48
C GLU A 12 -31.87 4.19 -21.77
N ARG A 13 -30.53 4.08 -21.69
CA ARG A 13 -29.83 3.14 -20.79
C ARG A 13 -29.93 3.58 -19.33
N PHE A 14 -30.15 4.87 -19.11
CA PHE A 14 -30.37 5.42 -17.79
C PHE A 14 -31.66 4.88 -17.16
N SER A 15 -31.51 4.34 -15.96
CA SER A 15 -32.60 3.94 -15.09
C SER A 15 -32.45 4.66 -13.76
N LEU A 16 -33.57 4.92 -13.08
CA LEU A 16 -33.55 5.40 -11.69
C LEU A 16 -32.80 4.45 -10.74
N LEU A 17 -32.58 3.21 -11.14
CA LEU A 17 -31.72 2.24 -10.42
C LEU A 17 -30.24 2.66 -10.36
N LEU A 18 -29.81 3.63 -11.17
CA LEU A 18 -28.46 4.20 -11.10
C LEU A 18 -28.33 5.29 -10.03
N LEU A 19 -29.44 5.69 -9.41
CA LEU A 19 -29.47 6.68 -8.32
C LEU A 19 -29.27 5.97 -6.98
N ASP A 20 -28.58 6.66 -6.06
CA ASP A 20 -28.43 6.17 -4.70
C ASP A 20 -29.76 6.33 -3.93
N LEU A 21 -29.91 5.64 -2.79
CA LEU A 21 -31.06 5.83 -1.91
C LEU A 21 -31.22 7.33 -1.55
N GLU A 22 -32.43 7.87 -1.74
CA GLU A 22 -32.78 9.29 -1.56
C GLU A 22 -32.09 10.28 -2.51
N GLU A 23 -31.51 9.81 -3.62
CA GLU A 23 -31.04 10.67 -4.69
C GLU A 23 -32.18 11.03 -5.65
N TYR A 24 -32.35 12.32 -5.92
CA TYR A 24 -33.41 12.85 -6.78
C TYR A 24 -32.83 13.28 -8.11
N TYR A 25 -33.44 12.83 -9.20
CA TYR A 25 -33.13 13.33 -10.53
C TYR A 25 -33.83 14.68 -10.77
N PHE A 26 -33.10 15.67 -11.28
CA PHE A 26 -33.66 17.01 -11.54
C PHE A 26 -33.89 17.24 -13.03
N GLU A 27 -32.83 17.15 -13.83
CA GLU A 27 -32.85 17.60 -15.21
C GLU A 27 -31.81 16.88 -16.07
N GLN A 28 -32.02 16.94 -17.38
CA GLN A 28 -31.16 16.35 -18.40
C GLN A 28 -30.85 17.36 -19.48
N HIS A 29 -29.57 17.39 -19.85
CA HIS A 29 -28.98 18.22 -20.88
C HIS A 29 -28.24 17.33 -21.88
N ILE A 30 -27.89 17.90 -23.03
CA ILE A 30 -26.96 17.27 -23.97
C ILE A 30 -25.58 17.87 -23.72
N ALA A 31 -24.59 17.02 -23.48
CA ALA A 31 -23.22 17.46 -23.26
C ALA A 31 -22.23 16.69 -24.14
N TYR A 32 -21.01 17.20 -24.18
CA TYR A 32 -19.88 16.55 -24.83
C TYR A 32 -18.81 16.24 -23.78
N ASN A 33 -18.44 14.97 -23.62
CA ASN A 33 -17.30 14.57 -22.82
C ASN A 33 -16.01 14.75 -23.65
N VAL A 34 -15.00 15.39 -23.04
CA VAL A 34 -13.72 15.71 -23.69
C VAL A 34 -12.59 15.11 -22.85
N THR A 35 -11.91 14.08 -23.37
CA THR A 35 -10.79 13.44 -22.69
C THR A 35 -9.47 14.16 -22.98
N SER A 36 -8.65 14.35 -21.94
CA SER A 36 -7.49 15.27 -21.93
C SER A 36 -6.34 14.93 -22.89
N SER A 37 -6.34 13.78 -23.56
CA SER A 37 -5.22 13.33 -24.40
C SER A 37 -5.29 13.80 -25.86
N SER A 38 -6.46 14.25 -26.35
CA SER A 38 -6.53 15.02 -27.60
C SER A 38 -7.83 15.83 -27.64
N LYS A 39 -7.75 17.15 -27.90
CA LYS A 39 -8.94 18.02 -28.07
C LYS A 39 -9.84 17.63 -29.26
N LYS A 40 -9.55 16.52 -29.95
CA LYS A 40 -10.20 16.07 -31.18
C LYS A 40 -11.34 15.07 -30.94
N GLU A 41 -11.35 14.33 -29.82
CA GLU A 41 -12.45 13.40 -29.52
C GLU A 41 -13.44 14.05 -28.55
N ARG A 42 -14.61 14.44 -29.08
CA ARG A 42 -15.76 14.91 -28.29
C ARG A 42 -16.85 13.86 -28.36
N LYS A 43 -17.11 13.18 -27.26
CA LYS A 43 -18.17 12.16 -27.20
C LYS A 43 -19.47 12.83 -26.77
N ARG A 44 -20.51 12.76 -27.61
CA ARG A 44 -21.84 13.30 -27.31
C ARG A 44 -22.60 12.35 -26.39
N GLY A 45 -23.35 12.89 -25.44
CA GLY A 45 -24.13 12.10 -24.51
C GLY A 45 -25.18 12.92 -23.77
N SER A 46 -26.06 12.21 -23.07
CA SER A 46 -27.04 12.76 -22.15
C SER A 46 -26.36 13.04 -20.80
N PHE A 47 -26.39 14.29 -20.36
CA PHE A 47 -25.84 14.75 -19.08
C PHE A 47 -26.99 15.01 -18.12
N LYS A 48 -27.07 14.20 -17.07
CA LYS A 48 -28.15 14.18 -16.09
C LYS A 48 -27.66 14.77 -14.78
N VAL A 49 -28.40 15.72 -14.23
CA VAL A 49 -28.12 16.37 -12.96
C VAL A 49 -29.04 15.79 -11.90
N CYS A 50 -28.46 15.23 -10.85
CA CYS A 50 -29.17 14.65 -9.71
C CYS A 50 -28.81 15.42 -8.42
N SER A 51 -29.49 15.14 -7.32
CA SER A 51 -29.26 15.82 -6.04
C SER A 51 -27.91 15.53 -5.41
N ARG A 52 -27.29 14.39 -5.75
CA ARG A 52 -26.02 13.94 -5.17
C ARG A 52 -24.96 13.58 -6.22
N SER A 53 -25.29 13.63 -7.51
CA SER A 53 -24.35 13.29 -8.59
C SER A 53 -24.70 13.96 -9.92
N ILE A 54 -23.73 13.95 -10.83
CA ILE A 54 -23.94 14.15 -12.26
C ILE A 54 -23.65 12.85 -12.99
N ILE A 55 -24.50 12.49 -13.94
CA ILE A 55 -24.41 11.25 -14.70
C ILE A 55 -24.29 11.61 -16.17
N PHE A 56 -23.21 11.18 -16.83
CA PHE A 56 -23.04 11.28 -18.26
C PHE A 56 -23.27 9.91 -18.90
N ASP A 57 -24.27 9.84 -19.77
CA ASP A 57 -24.71 8.65 -20.51
C ASP A 57 -24.37 8.86 -22.00
N PRO A 58 -23.25 8.29 -22.50
CA PRO A 58 -22.83 8.46 -23.88
C PRO A 58 -23.87 7.92 -24.87
N GLU A 59 -23.98 8.54 -26.06
CA GLU A 59 -24.85 8.00 -27.12
C GLU A 59 -24.30 6.68 -27.70
N ASP A 60 -22.99 6.47 -27.62
CA ASP A 60 -22.35 5.22 -27.96
C ASP A 60 -22.60 4.18 -26.85
N LEU A 61 -23.34 3.13 -27.19
CA LEU A 61 -23.73 2.07 -26.24
C LEU A 61 -22.55 1.20 -25.79
N THR A 62 -21.40 1.25 -26.47
CA THR A 62 -20.18 0.54 -26.07
C THR A 62 -19.42 1.24 -24.95
N GLU A 63 -19.72 2.52 -24.71
CA GLU A 63 -19.08 3.32 -23.68
C GLU A 63 -19.80 3.20 -22.32
N PRO A 64 -19.07 3.28 -21.19
CA PRO A 64 -19.67 3.21 -19.88
C PRO A 64 -20.43 4.49 -19.52
N ILE A 65 -21.50 4.36 -18.74
CA ILE A 65 -22.14 5.49 -18.06
C ILE A 65 -21.19 6.01 -16.99
N ILE A 66 -20.95 7.31 -16.96
CA ILE A 66 -20.05 7.96 -16.01
C ILE A 66 -20.91 8.65 -14.95
N LYS A 67 -20.90 8.16 -13.71
CA LYS A 67 -21.53 8.81 -12.55
C LYS A 67 -20.44 9.49 -11.71
N VAL A 68 -20.56 10.80 -11.50
CA VAL A 68 -19.67 11.57 -10.61
C VAL A 68 -20.51 12.11 -9.46
N SER A 69 -20.32 11.56 -8.27
CA SER A 69 -20.98 12.07 -7.06
C SER A 69 -20.42 13.45 -6.68
N PHE A 70 -21.29 14.37 -6.29
CA PHE A 70 -20.90 15.68 -5.78
C PHE A 70 -20.10 15.61 -4.48
N SER A 71 -20.23 14.51 -3.72
CA SER A 71 -19.33 14.24 -2.60
C SER A 71 -17.86 14.29 -3.06
N VAL A 72 -17.55 13.72 -4.22
CA VAL A 72 -16.22 13.74 -4.86
C VAL A 72 -15.77 15.15 -5.23
N CYS A 73 -16.68 16.00 -5.70
CA CYS A 73 -16.38 17.40 -6.05
C CYS A 73 -16.01 18.25 -4.82
N PHE A 74 -16.70 18.06 -3.68
CA PHE A 74 -16.29 18.71 -2.43
C PHE A 74 -14.87 18.31 -2.04
N TYR A 75 -14.52 17.02 -2.18
CA TYR A 75 -13.17 16.54 -1.88
C TYR A 75 -12.11 17.12 -2.81
N LEU A 76 -12.39 17.27 -4.12
CA LEU A 76 -11.51 17.96 -5.06
C LEU A 76 -11.25 19.41 -4.62
N CYS A 77 -12.27 20.12 -4.14
CA CYS A 77 -12.10 21.46 -3.60
C CYS A 77 -11.25 21.47 -2.32
N TYR A 78 -11.41 20.48 -1.42
CA TYR A 78 -10.56 20.35 -0.23
C TYR A 78 -9.10 20.05 -0.60
N LEU A 79 -8.86 19.14 -1.54
CA LEU A 79 -7.51 18.82 -2.01
C LEU A 79 -6.87 20.00 -2.74
N HIS A 80 -7.63 20.74 -3.54
CA HIS A 80 -7.16 21.98 -4.15
C HIS A 80 -6.80 23.01 -3.07
N ARG A 81 -7.68 23.23 -2.09
CA ARG A 81 -7.37 24.10 -0.94
C ARG A 81 -6.11 23.65 -0.21
N ALA A 82 -5.87 22.35 -0.07
CA ALA A 82 -4.66 21.83 0.57
C ALA A 82 -3.44 22.20 -0.26
N SER A 83 -3.48 21.98 -1.56
CA SER A 83 -2.38 22.32 -2.47
C SER A 83 -2.02 23.80 -2.49
N CYS A 84 -2.96 24.69 -2.11
CA CYS A 84 -2.74 26.13 -2.03
C CYS A 84 -2.13 26.62 -0.71
N LEU A 85 -1.94 25.76 0.30
CA LEU A 85 -1.33 26.17 1.57
C LEU A 85 0.20 26.23 1.43
N GLU A 86 0.85 27.22 2.04
CA GLU A 86 2.30 27.41 1.90
C GLU A 86 3.12 26.39 2.69
N LYS A 87 2.62 25.93 3.84
CA LYS A 87 3.34 25.02 4.72
C LYS A 87 2.89 23.58 4.50
N LEU A 88 3.84 22.71 4.18
CA LEU A 88 3.59 21.27 4.00
C LEU A 88 2.85 20.65 5.20
N GLY A 89 3.18 21.04 6.43
CA GLY A 89 2.50 20.55 7.63
C GLY A 89 1.00 20.86 7.64
N ASP A 90 0.59 22.04 7.18
CA ASP A 90 -0.82 22.44 7.11
C ASP A 90 -1.53 21.68 5.98
N GLN A 91 -0.85 21.46 4.86
CA GLN A 91 -1.35 20.59 3.77
C GLN A 91 -1.65 19.20 4.29
N THR A 92 -0.67 18.58 4.96
CA THR A 92 -0.79 17.22 5.52
C THR A 92 -1.90 17.14 6.56
N ALA A 93 -1.97 18.09 7.49
CA ALA A 93 -3.00 18.10 8.53
C ALA A 93 -4.41 18.19 7.95
N MET A 94 -4.62 19.02 6.91
CA MET A 94 -5.93 19.12 6.28
C MET A 94 -6.30 17.87 5.48
N ILE A 95 -5.35 17.27 4.77
CA ILE A 95 -5.57 16.01 4.05
C ILE A 95 -5.92 14.89 5.04
N GLU A 96 -5.17 14.78 6.13
CA GLU A 96 -5.40 13.80 7.21
C GLU A 96 -6.79 13.99 7.83
N ALA A 97 -7.18 15.22 8.18
CA ALA A 97 -8.50 15.49 8.75
C ALA A 97 -9.65 15.09 7.80
N ASN A 98 -9.50 15.35 6.50
CA ASN A 98 -10.48 14.91 5.50
C ASN A 98 -10.52 13.38 5.38
N LEU A 99 -9.36 12.73 5.41
CA LEU A 99 -9.24 11.28 5.36
C LEU A 99 -9.95 10.63 6.56
N GLN A 100 -9.65 11.08 7.77
CA GLN A 100 -10.25 10.60 9.02
C GLN A 100 -11.76 10.83 9.02
N SER A 101 -12.22 11.98 8.52
CA SER A 101 -13.66 12.25 8.36
C SER A 101 -14.34 11.27 7.41
N ARG A 102 -13.66 10.83 6.35
CA ARG A 102 -14.18 9.84 5.39
C ARG A 102 -14.22 8.45 5.98
N LEU A 103 -13.13 8.02 6.63
CA LEU A 103 -13.06 6.73 7.31
C LEU A 103 -14.21 6.58 8.31
N ALA A 104 -14.39 7.57 9.19
CA ALA A 104 -15.42 7.57 10.23
C ALA A 104 -16.87 7.62 9.70
N ARG A 105 -17.08 8.00 8.44
CA ARG A 105 -18.42 8.09 7.80
C ARG A 105 -18.73 6.89 6.90
N SER A 106 -17.75 6.04 6.65
CA SER A 106 -17.92 4.86 5.82
C SER A 106 -17.77 3.61 6.68
N SER A 107 -18.25 2.50 6.12
CA SER A 107 -18.11 1.17 6.69
C SER A 107 -17.89 0.22 5.52
N PHE A 108 -17.44 -0.98 5.83
CA PHE A 108 -17.30 -2.06 4.86
C PHE A 108 -18.64 -2.36 4.19
N ASP A 109 -18.66 -2.38 2.86
CA ASP A 109 -19.83 -2.74 2.08
C ASP A 109 -20.07 -4.25 2.13
N LYS A 110 -21.03 -4.67 2.95
CA LYS A 110 -21.40 -6.08 3.16
C LYS A 110 -21.91 -6.77 1.88
N ASN A 111 -22.26 -6.04 0.82
CA ASN A 111 -22.55 -6.65 -0.48
C ASN A 111 -21.31 -7.22 -1.17
N CYS A 112 -20.11 -6.91 -0.67
CA CYS A 112 -18.86 -7.48 -1.17
C CYS A 112 -18.57 -8.89 -0.65
N PHE A 113 -19.36 -9.42 0.29
CA PHE A 113 -19.25 -10.81 0.72
C PHE A 113 -19.54 -11.76 -0.44
N GLN A 114 -18.77 -12.85 -0.54
CA GLN A 114 -18.94 -13.84 -1.61
C GLN A 114 -20.12 -14.77 -1.34
N ASN A 115 -20.44 -14.98 -0.07
CA ASN A 115 -21.54 -15.84 0.36
C ASN A 115 -22.40 -15.12 1.39
N VAL A 116 -23.72 -15.13 1.18
CA VAL A 116 -24.73 -14.52 2.06
C VAL A 116 -24.74 -15.17 3.45
N ALA A 117 -24.24 -16.40 3.57
CA ALA A 117 -24.12 -17.10 4.84
C ALA A 117 -22.88 -16.68 5.65
N GLU A 118 -21.92 -15.94 5.08
CA GLU A 118 -20.74 -15.45 5.80
C GLU A 118 -21.17 -14.56 6.98
N LYS A 119 -20.59 -14.82 8.14
CA LYS A 119 -20.88 -14.07 9.36
C LYS A 119 -19.73 -13.13 9.66
N PRO A 120 -19.93 -11.80 9.59
CA PRO A 120 -18.91 -10.85 10.00
C PRO A 120 -18.66 -10.98 11.51
N HIS A 121 -17.39 -11.11 11.87
CA HIS A 121 -16.95 -11.15 13.26
C HIS A 121 -16.53 -9.76 13.74
N MET A 122 -15.68 -9.09 12.97
CA MET A 122 -15.14 -7.77 13.30
C MET A 122 -14.98 -6.92 12.03
N GLU A 123 -15.14 -5.61 12.21
CA GLU A 123 -14.84 -4.59 11.20
C GLU A 123 -14.11 -3.42 11.88
N CYS A 124 -13.05 -2.91 11.25
CA CYS A 124 -12.37 -1.71 11.74
C CYS A 124 -11.67 -0.93 10.60
N GLU A 125 -11.27 0.29 10.90
CA GLU A 125 -10.52 1.17 10.00
C GLU A 125 -9.03 0.81 10.01
N VAL A 126 -8.42 0.70 8.82
CA VAL A 126 -6.99 0.38 8.65
C VAL A 126 -6.42 1.05 7.41
N GLU A 127 -5.10 1.03 7.30
CA GLU A 127 -4.39 1.37 6.06
C GLU A 127 -3.70 0.13 5.51
N MET A 128 -3.95 -0.21 4.25
CA MET A 128 -3.15 -1.18 3.53
C MET A 128 -1.83 -0.56 3.10
N VAL A 129 -0.73 -1.05 3.64
CA VAL A 129 0.63 -0.61 3.33
C VAL A 129 1.12 -1.30 2.06
N THR A 130 1.53 -0.50 1.09
CA THR A 130 2.28 -0.96 -0.08
C THR A 130 3.60 -0.17 -0.16
N PRO A 131 4.62 -0.65 -0.90
CA PRO A 131 5.93 -0.01 -0.91
C PRO A 131 5.94 1.51 -1.17
N LEU A 132 5.04 2.01 -2.01
CA LEU A 132 5.01 3.42 -2.39
C LEU A 132 3.91 4.23 -1.68
N VAL A 133 2.82 3.58 -1.27
CA VAL A 133 1.65 4.28 -0.74
C VAL A 133 0.90 3.43 0.28
N SER A 134 0.33 4.10 1.28
CA SER A 134 -0.65 3.50 2.19
C SER A 134 -2.05 3.86 1.73
N ASN A 135 -2.90 2.85 1.51
CA ASN A 135 -4.29 3.04 1.10
C ASN A 135 -5.21 2.86 2.32
N PRO A 136 -5.88 3.92 2.80
CA PRO A 136 -6.85 3.83 3.88
C PRO A 136 -8.13 3.13 3.43
N GLY A 137 -8.76 2.40 4.35
CA GLY A 137 -9.95 1.61 4.09
C GLY A 137 -10.48 0.89 5.31
N HIS A 138 -11.35 -0.07 5.06
CA HIS A 138 -11.97 -0.90 6.10
C HIS A 138 -11.54 -2.34 5.92
N VAL A 139 -11.15 -2.97 7.01
CA VAL A 139 -10.96 -4.41 7.07
C VAL A 139 -12.20 -5.03 7.71
N CYS A 140 -12.68 -6.13 7.14
CA CYS A 140 -13.74 -6.93 7.72
C CYS A 140 -13.31 -8.40 7.73
N ILE A 141 -13.39 -9.04 8.88
CA ILE A 141 -13.10 -10.46 9.03
C ILE A 141 -14.37 -11.24 9.30
N THR A 142 -14.57 -12.31 8.54
CA THR A 142 -15.71 -13.24 8.63
C THR A 142 -15.23 -14.61 9.08
N ASP A 143 -16.15 -15.55 9.24
CA ASP A 143 -15.86 -16.97 9.50
C ASP A 143 -15.17 -17.70 8.32
N GLU A 144 -15.05 -17.07 7.14
CA GLU A 144 -14.39 -17.66 5.97
C GLU A 144 -13.24 -16.80 5.40
N ASN A 145 -13.32 -15.47 5.52
CA ASN A 145 -12.49 -14.55 4.75
C ASN A 145 -12.01 -13.34 5.56
N LEU A 146 -10.82 -12.85 5.19
CA LEU A 146 -10.35 -11.51 5.50
C LEU A 146 -10.58 -10.62 4.27
N TYR A 147 -11.36 -9.56 4.42
CA TYR A 147 -11.60 -8.56 3.39
C TYR A 147 -10.93 -7.24 3.73
N PHE A 148 -10.43 -6.54 2.71
CA PHE A 148 -10.01 -5.16 2.80
C PHE A 148 -10.63 -4.35 1.66
N GLN A 149 -11.34 -3.27 2.01
CA GLN A 149 -11.98 -2.36 1.08
C GLN A 149 -11.29 -0.99 1.14
N PRO A 150 -10.51 -0.59 0.13
CA PRO A 150 -9.90 0.74 0.08
C PRO A 150 -10.93 1.84 -0.19
N LEU A 151 -10.76 3.01 0.44
CA LEU A 151 -11.63 4.18 0.25
C LEU A 151 -11.61 4.77 -1.17
N ASN A 152 -10.56 4.47 -1.93
CA ASN A 152 -10.35 4.96 -3.29
C ASN A 152 -10.59 3.88 -4.36
N GLY A 153 -10.97 2.65 -3.96
CA GLY A 153 -11.18 1.53 -4.88
C GLY A 153 -9.90 1.00 -5.55
N TYR A 154 -8.71 1.40 -5.07
CA TYR A 154 -7.41 1.00 -5.60
C TYR A 154 -6.62 0.16 -4.57
N PRO A 155 -5.89 -0.90 -4.98
CA PRO A 155 -5.66 -1.37 -6.35
C PRO A 155 -6.84 -2.14 -6.95
N LYS A 156 -7.76 -2.61 -6.11
CA LYS A 156 -9.01 -3.27 -6.49
C LYS A 156 -10.12 -2.78 -5.57
N HIS A 157 -11.38 -2.89 -6.01
CA HIS A 157 -12.54 -2.46 -5.22
C HIS A 157 -12.60 -3.12 -3.84
N VAL A 158 -12.31 -4.42 -3.77
CA VAL A 158 -12.12 -5.19 -2.53
C VAL A 158 -11.01 -6.21 -2.74
N ILE A 159 -10.18 -6.38 -1.73
CA ILE A 159 -9.19 -7.45 -1.61
C ILE A 159 -9.77 -8.52 -0.70
N GLN A 160 -9.70 -9.77 -1.12
CA GLN A 160 -10.21 -10.91 -0.38
C GLN A 160 -9.11 -11.95 -0.18
N ILE A 161 -8.95 -12.41 1.05
CA ILE A 161 -8.06 -13.52 1.43
C ILE A 161 -8.90 -14.56 2.16
N LYS A 162 -8.96 -15.78 1.62
CA LYS A 162 -9.61 -16.91 2.30
C LYS A 162 -8.78 -17.33 3.50
N LEU A 163 -9.41 -17.44 4.67
CA LEU A 163 -8.70 -17.76 5.93
C LEU A 163 -8.01 -19.12 5.87
N ASN A 164 -8.63 -20.12 5.22
CA ASN A 164 -8.03 -21.44 5.03
C ASN A 164 -6.79 -21.47 4.12
N ARG A 165 -6.53 -20.39 3.36
CA ARG A 165 -5.32 -20.25 2.53
C ARG A 165 -4.19 -19.56 3.27
N VAL A 166 -4.47 -18.93 4.40
CA VAL A 166 -3.44 -18.26 5.21
C VAL A 166 -2.48 -19.33 5.74
N ARG A 167 -1.19 -19.05 5.67
CA ARG A 167 -0.11 -19.93 6.12
C ARG A 167 0.72 -19.30 7.22
N ARG A 168 0.95 -18.00 7.14
CA ARG A 168 1.75 -17.25 8.14
C ARG A 168 1.12 -15.89 8.38
N ILE A 169 1.17 -15.46 9.63
CA ILE A 169 0.81 -14.11 10.03
C ILE A 169 1.89 -13.55 10.93
N TYR A 170 2.23 -12.27 10.75
CA TYR A 170 3.23 -11.61 11.57
C TYR A 170 2.70 -10.28 12.09
N LYS A 171 2.82 -10.10 13.41
CA LYS A 171 2.74 -8.78 14.02
C LYS A 171 3.97 -8.00 13.59
N ARG A 172 3.78 -6.76 13.14
CA ARG A 172 4.85 -5.86 12.67
C ARG A 172 4.86 -4.56 13.45
N ARG A 173 6.02 -3.92 13.48
CA ARG A 173 6.12 -2.48 13.76
C ARG A 173 5.91 -1.71 12.46
N HIS A 174 5.24 -0.57 12.53
CA HIS A 174 5.15 0.42 11.46
C HIS A 174 5.42 1.79 12.08
N CYS A 175 6.35 2.56 11.49
CA CYS A 175 6.86 3.78 12.11
C CYS A 175 7.29 3.58 13.58
N LEU A 176 7.95 2.44 13.87
CA LEU A 176 8.41 2.01 15.21
C LEU A 176 7.29 1.76 16.24
N ARG A 177 6.02 1.68 15.84
CA ARG A 177 4.88 1.35 16.71
C ARG A 177 4.31 -0.02 16.36
N PRO A 178 3.83 -0.83 17.32
CA PRO A 178 3.37 -2.21 17.09
C PRO A 178 1.97 -2.30 16.46
N LEU A 179 1.78 -1.61 15.33
CA LEU A 179 0.49 -1.39 14.67
C LEU A 179 0.31 -2.21 13.39
N GLY A 180 1.32 -2.98 12.99
CA GLY A 180 1.30 -3.70 11.72
C GLY A 180 0.86 -5.16 11.85
N LEU A 181 0.23 -5.67 10.80
CA LEU A 181 -0.10 -7.09 10.60
C LEU A 181 0.13 -7.46 9.14
N GLU A 182 0.97 -8.47 8.91
CA GLU A 182 1.15 -9.06 7.59
C GLU A 182 0.55 -10.46 7.53
N VAL A 183 -0.07 -10.77 6.39
CA VAL A 183 -0.70 -12.06 6.12
C VAL A 183 -0.11 -12.67 4.85
N PHE A 184 0.29 -13.92 4.94
CA PHE A 184 0.92 -14.68 3.86
C PHE A 184 0.13 -15.96 3.58
N CYS A 185 -0.20 -16.20 2.31
CA CYS A 185 -0.91 -17.37 1.82
C CYS A 185 0.03 -18.41 1.17
N THR A 186 1.25 -18.00 0.81
CA THR A 186 2.29 -18.88 0.28
C THR A 186 3.38 -19.10 1.34
N GLU A 187 3.85 -20.34 1.49
CA GLU A 187 4.88 -20.67 2.50
C GLU A 187 6.22 -19.96 2.26
N ASN A 188 6.64 -19.87 0.99
CA ASN A 188 7.99 -19.41 0.63
C ASN A 188 8.04 -17.98 0.07
N ASP A 189 6.91 -17.28 -0.04
CA ASP A 189 6.92 -15.90 -0.52
C ASP A 189 7.39 -14.92 0.56
N PHE A 190 8.19 -13.95 0.12
CA PHE A 190 8.72 -12.89 0.96
C PHE A 190 7.84 -11.65 0.99
N CYS A 191 7.05 -11.42 -0.06
CA CYS A 191 6.04 -10.39 -0.08
C CYS A 191 4.76 -10.95 0.53
N SER A 192 4.18 -10.27 1.50
CA SER A 192 2.89 -10.65 2.05
C SER A 192 1.78 -10.38 1.03
N ASP A 193 0.71 -11.17 1.08
CA ASP A 193 -0.49 -10.95 0.26
C ASP A 193 -1.21 -9.66 0.66
N ILE A 194 -1.13 -9.31 1.95
CA ILE A 194 -1.56 -8.00 2.46
C ILE A 194 -0.70 -7.57 3.65
N TYR A 195 -0.49 -6.27 3.80
CA TYR A 195 0.07 -5.64 4.99
C TYR A 195 -0.92 -4.56 5.46
N LEU A 196 -1.48 -4.74 6.64
CA LEU A 196 -2.39 -3.80 7.29
C LEU A 196 -1.67 -3.04 8.42
N LYS A 197 -1.84 -1.72 8.45
CA LYS A 197 -1.48 -0.83 9.56
C LYS A 197 -2.77 -0.40 10.24
N PHE A 198 -2.85 -0.64 11.54
CA PHE A 198 -3.97 -0.30 12.40
C PHE A 198 -3.74 1.05 13.11
N TYR A 199 -4.83 1.67 13.57
CA TYR A 199 -4.75 2.89 14.38
C TYR A 199 -4.46 2.62 15.87
N ASN A 200 -4.79 1.42 16.34
CA ASN A 200 -4.52 0.98 17.71
C ASN A 200 -4.11 -0.51 17.74
N THR A 201 -3.50 -0.93 18.84
CA THR A 201 -3.00 -2.31 18.99
C THR A 201 -4.09 -3.33 19.28
N ALA A 202 -5.21 -2.90 19.88
CA ALA A 202 -6.31 -3.79 20.26
C ALA A 202 -6.97 -4.38 19.01
N ASP A 203 -7.34 -3.55 18.03
CA ASP A 203 -7.94 -3.99 16.77
C ASP A 203 -6.99 -4.93 16.00
N ARG A 204 -5.70 -4.59 15.98
CA ARG A 204 -4.66 -5.43 15.38
C ARG A 204 -4.62 -6.81 16.04
N ASP A 205 -4.60 -6.84 17.36
CA ASP A 205 -4.51 -8.07 18.14
C ASP A 205 -5.77 -8.94 17.97
N GLU A 206 -6.96 -8.33 17.95
CA GLU A 206 -8.22 -9.05 17.73
C GLU A 206 -8.26 -9.74 16.37
N ILE A 207 -7.97 -9.01 15.28
CA ILE A 207 -7.87 -9.61 13.94
C ILE A 207 -6.78 -10.69 13.89
N TYR A 208 -5.61 -10.43 14.48
CA TYR A 208 -4.53 -11.41 14.52
C TYR A 208 -4.98 -12.72 15.18
N TYR A 209 -5.58 -12.64 16.38
CA TYR A 209 -5.99 -13.83 17.11
C TYR A 209 -7.12 -14.58 16.40
N TYR A 210 -8.03 -13.86 15.74
CA TYR A 210 -9.06 -14.49 14.94
C TYR A 210 -8.47 -15.29 13.78
N ILE A 211 -7.57 -14.69 12.96
CA ILE A 211 -6.90 -15.40 11.87
C ILE A 211 -6.09 -16.59 12.40
N ALA A 212 -5.43 -16.43 13.56
CA ALA A 212 -4.63 -17.48 14.18
C ALA A 212 -5.46 -18.74 14.50
N THR A 213 -6.76 -18.60 14.78
CA THR A 213 -7.63 -19.76 15.05
C THR A 213 -7.83 -20.68 13.85
N PHE A 214 -7.61 -20.20 12.62
CA PHE A 214 -7.74 -20.97 11.37
C PHE A 214 -6.42 -21.61 10.91
N LEU A 215 -5.31 -21.31 11.60
CA LEU A 215 -3.99 -21.81 11.25
C LEU A 215 -3.74 -23.14 11.99
N GLU A 216 -3.93 -24.25 11.28
CA GLU A 216 -3.50 -25.58 11.73
C GLU A 216 -1.99 -25.55 11.97
N ASN A 217 -1.57 -25.80 13.21
CA ASN A 217 -0.19 -25.58 13.63
C ASN A 217 0.25 -24.14 13.37
N HIS A 218 -0.51 -23.13 13.85
CA HIS A 218 0.07 -21.83 14.21
C HIS A 218 1.16 -22.05 15.26
N MET A 219 2.25 -22.69 14.84
CA MET A 219 3.36 -23.04 15.68
C MET A 219 3.89 -21.74 16.25
N THR A 220 4.08 -21.77 17.56
CA THR A 220 5.04 -20.94 18.29
C THR A 220 6.08 -20.41 17.32
N GLU A 221 6.10 -19.09 17.14
CA GLU A 221 7.07 -18.39 16.29
C GLU A 221 8.39 -19.14 16.33
N HIS A 222 8.85 -19.67 15.18
CA HIS A 222 10.15 -20.30 15.12
C HIS A 222 11.14 -19.26 15.66
N THR A 223 11.67 -19.55 16.84
CA THR A 223 12.49 -18.58 17.55
C THR A 223 13.79 -18.38 16.77
N ALA A 224 14.48 -17.27 17.05
CA ALA A 224 15.79 -17.03 16.44
C ALA A 224 16.74 -18.24 16.64
N GLU A 225 16.63 -18.92 17.79
CA GLU A 225 17.41 -20.11 18.12
C GLU A 225 17.07 -21.30 17.22
N SER A 226 15.80 -21.52 16.88
CA SER A 226 15.38 -22.61 15.98
C SER A 226 16.00 -22.43 14.58
N TYR A 227 15.88 -21.23 14.02
CA TYR A 227 16.47 -20.93 12.71
C TYR A 227 18.00 -21.01 12.74
N MET A 228 18.62 -20.54 13.83
CA MET A 228 20.07 -20.63 14.02
C MET A 228 20.54 -22.10 13.99
N LEU A 229 19.85 -22.99 14.70
CA LEU A 229 20.21 -24.41 14.74
C LEU A 229 20.05 -25.08 13.37
N GLN A 230 18.99 -24.76 12.63
CA GLN A 230 18.77 -25.28 11.29
C GLN A 230 19.84 -24.78 10.30
N TRP A 231 20.23 -23.51 10.40
CA TRP A 231 21.31 -22.93 9.62
C TRP A 231 22.67 -23.56 9.93
N GLN A 232 23.02 -23.73 11.21
CA GLN A 232 24.26 -24.38 11.63
C GLN A 232 24.35 -25.84 11.18
N ARG A 233 23.22 -26.54 11.07
CA ARG A 233 23.12 -27.91 10.56
C ARG A 233 23.10 -28.00 9.02
N GLY A 234 23.10 -26.86 8.33
CA GLY A 234 23.05 -26.81 6.86
C GLY A 234 21.67 -27.06 6.25
N HIS A 235 20.59 -27.07 7.06
CA HIS A 235 19.22 -27.16 6.55
C HIS A 235 18.74 -25.85 5.91
N LEU A 236 19.34 -24.72 6.31
CA LEU A 236 19.09 -23.40 5.73
C LEU A 236 20.37 -22.85 5.11
N SER A 237 20.24 -22.26 3.92
CA SER A 237 21.31 -21.45 3.33
C SER A 237 21.51 -20.14 4.10
N ASN A 238 22.67 -19.49 3.91
CA ASN A 238 22.94 -18.15 4.45
C ASN A 238 21.85 -17.14 4.03
N TYR A 239 21.37 -17.23 2.79
CA TYR A 239 20.32 -16.35 2.28
C TYR A 239 19.00 -16.55 3.04
N GLN A 240 18.54 -17.79 3.17
CA GLN A 240 17.31 -18.12 3.91
C GLN A 240 17.41 -17.71 5.38
N TYR A 241 18.54 -17.99 6.03
CA TYR A 241 18.74 -17.63 7.42
C TYR A 241 18.69 -16.11 7.64
N LEU A 242 19.40 -15.32 6.83
CA LEU A 242 19.34 -13.86 6.89
C LEU A 242 17.92 -13.34 6.65
N LEU A 243 17.14 -14.00 5.80
CA LEU A 243 15.78 -13.61 5.50
C LEU A 243 14.81 -13.91 6.65
N HIS A 244 15.02 -15.02 7.37
CA HIS A 244 14.32 -15.27 8.63
C HIS A 244 14.68 -14.24 9.70
N LEU A 245 15.96 -13.85 9.81
CA LEU A 245 16.38 -12.79 10.73
C LEU A 245 15.74 -11.43 10.38
N ASN A 246 15.67 -11.09 9.09
CA ASN A 246 14.97 -9.89 8.62
C ASN A 246 13.49 -9.91 9.04
N ASN A 247 12.81 -11.04 8.84
CA ASN A 247 11.43 -11.22 9.27
C ASN A 247 11.26 -11.08 10.79
N LEU A 248 12.11 -11.70 11.61
CA LEU A 248 12.06 -11.56 13.07
C LEU A 248 12.37 -10.13 13.55
N ALA A 249 13.07 -9.34 12.73
CA ALA A 249 13.36 -7.94 12.99
C ALA A 249 12.28 -6.97 12.46
N ASP A 250 11.09 -7.47 12.12
CA ASP A 250 9.96 -6.73 11.55
C ASP A 250 10.22 -6.09 10.17
N ARG A 251 11.21 -6.59 9.43
CA ARG A 251 11.48 -6.06 8.09
C ARG A 251 10.54 -6.66 7.07
N SER A 252 10.16 -5.84 6.09
CA SER A 252 9.13 -6.15 5.12
C SER A 252 9.45 -5.58 3.74
N CYS A 253 9.16 -6.34 2.69
CA CYS A 253 9.23 -5.85 1.32
C CYS A 253 8.15 -4.79 1.02
N ASN A 254 7.07 -4.76 1.80
CA ASN A 254 5.93 -3.86 1.64
C ASN A 254 6.16 -2.48 2.29
N ASP A 255 7.15 -2.34 3.18
CA ASP A 255 7.49 -1.07 3.83
C ASP A 255 8.96 -0.73 3.59
N LEU A 256 9.20 0.20 2.66
CA LEU A 256 10.54 0.62 2.24
C LEU A 256 11.37 1.24 3.37
N SER A 257 10.74 1.73 4.43
CA SER A 257 11.46 2.29 5.59
C SER A 257 12.13 1.20 6.44
N GLN A 258 11.59 -0.01 6.38
CA GLN A 258 12.07 -1.21 7.07
C GLN A 258 12.32 -2.38 6.11
N TYR A 259 12.80 -2.07 4.91
CA TYR A 259 13.11 -3.08 3.89
C TYR A 259 14.15 -4.11 4.38
N PRO A 260 14.11 -5.38 3.94
CA PRO A 260 15.11 -6.38 4.28
C PRO A 260 16.54 -5.92 3.97
N ILE A 261 17.47 -6.20 4.88
CA ILE A 261 18.89 -5.88 4.74
C ILE A 261 19.73 -7.14 4.52
N PHE A 262 20.72 -7.00 3.65
CA PHE A 262 21.74 -8.01 3.40
C PHE A 262 23.12 -7.34 3.44
N PRO A 263 24.15 -8.03 3.95
CA PRO A 263 25.49 -7.48 3.98
C PRO A 263 26.08 -7.46 2.57
N TRP A 264 26.88 -6.43 2.28
CA TRP A 264 27.83 -6.50 1.17
C TRP A 264 28.82 -7.63 1.45
N VAL A 265 29.01 -8.56 0.51
CA VAL A 265 29.88 -9.73 0.72
C VAL A 265 31.20 -9.57 -0.01
N LEU A 266 31.18 -9.11 -1.25
CA LEU A 266 32.39 -8.90 -2.06
C LEU A 266 32.99 -7.52 -1.75
N ALA A 267 34.31 -7.46 -1.73
CA ALA A 267 35.11 -6.24 -1.65
C ALA A 267 35.77 -5.88 -2.99
N ASP A 268 36.05 -6.88 -3.84
CA ASP A 268 36.62 -6.68 -5.17
C ASP A 268 35.52 -6.58 -6.24
N TYR A 269 35.45 -5.42 -6.89
CA TYR A 269 34.59 -5.15 -8.05
C TYR A 269 35.40 -4.67 -9.25
N THR A 270 36.73 -4.87 -9.22
CA THR A 270 37.68 -4.36 -10.22
C THR A 270 38.34 -5.46 -11.03
N SER A 271 38.58 -6.63 -10.43
CA SER A 271 39.18 -7.76 -11.14
C SER A 271 38.22 -8.35 -12.18
N ALA A 272 38.76 -8.76 -13.32
CA ALA A 272 37.99 -9.44 -14.36
C ALA A 272 37.51 -10.84 -13.93
N GLN A 273 38.21 -11.48 -13.00
CA GLN A 273 37.83 -12.76 -12.39
C GLN A 273 38.00 -12.66 -10.87
N LEU A 274 37.02 -13.23 -10.14
CA LEU A 274 37.04 -13.24 -8.68
C LEU A 274 37.69 -14.52 -8.17
N ASP A 275 38.78 -14.37 -7.41
CA ASP A 275 39.41 -15.47 -6.69
C ASP A 275 38.67 -15.73 -5.36
N MET A 276 37.88 -16.80 -5.32
CA MET A 276 37.10 -17.18 -4.14
C MET A 276 37.95 -17.75 -3.00
N THR A 277 39.24 -17.99 -3.22
CA THR A 277 40.18 -18.47 -2.18
C THR A 277 40.93 -17.33 -1.50
N ASN A 278 40.94 -16.14 -2.11
CA ASN A 278 41.59 -14.97 -1.56
C ASN A 278 40.67 -14.26 -0.55
N ALA A 279 41.12 -14.16 0.70
CA ALA A 279 40.38 -13.46 1.75
C ALA A 279 40.12 -11.97 1.42
N ALA A 280 41.00 -11.32 0.65
CA ALA A 280 40.85 -9.92 0.27
C ALA A 280 39.70 -9.68 -0.73
N THR A 281 39.20 -10.73 -1.39
CA THR A 281 38.02 -10.66 -2.28
C THR A 281 36.74 -10.41 -1.49
N PHE A 282 36.71 -10.76 -0.20
CA PHE A 282 35.55 -10.66 0.66
C PHE A 282 35.66 -9.48 1.64
N ARG A 283 34.52 -8.87 1.92
CA ARG A 283 34.41 -7.83 2.94
C ARG A 283 34.54 -8.45 4.33
N ASP A 284 35.31 -7.79 5.19
CA ASP A 284 35.32 -8.09 6.63
C ASP A 284 33.93 -7.87 7.24
N LEU A 285 33.19 -8.95 7.48
CA LEU A 285 31.83 -8.94 8.02
C LEU A 285 31.78 -8.55 9.51
N SER A 286 32.91 -8.57 10.23
CA SER A 286 32.98 -8.18 11.64
C SER A 286 32.83 -6.67 11.87
N LYS A 287 33.00 -5.88 10.79
CA LYS A 287 32.96 -4.42 10.83
C LYS A 287 31.73 -3.87 10.11
N PRO A 288 31.14 -2.75 10.59
CA PRO A 288 30.17 -1.99 9.81
C PRO A 288 30.84 -1.32 8.61
N VAL A 289 30.06 -0.97 7.59
CA VAL A 289 30.55 -0.34 6.34
C VAL A 289 31.38 0.92 6.62
N GLY A 290 30.96 1.75 7.59
CA GLY A 290 31.67 2.98 7.94
C GLY A 290 33.04 2.77 8.61
N ALA A 291 33.37 1.55 9.04
CA ALA A 291 34.63 1.19 9.70
C ALA A 291 35.61 0.43 8.79
N LEU A 292 35.24 0.16 7.53
CA LEU A 292 36.11 -0.56 6.59
C LEU A 292 37.31 0.29 6.16
N ASN A 293 37.08 1.59 5.91
CA ASN A 293 38.13 2.54 5.55
C ASN A 293 38.62 3.27 6.81
N LYS A 294 39.91 3.10 7.13
CA LYS A 294 40.53 3.65 8.36
C LYS A 294 40.46 5.18 8.42
N GLU A 295 40.79 5.88 7.34
CA GLU A 295 40.77 7.35 7.29
C GLU A 295 39.35 7.90 7.48
N ARG A 296 38.34 7.24 6.88
CA ARG A 296 36.93 7.57 7.11
C ARG A 296 36.54 7.34 8.57
N LEU A 297 36.93 6.21 9.16
CA LEU A 297 36.65 5.89 10.56
C LEU A 297 37.27 6.91 11.51
N ASP A 298 38.52 7.31 11.31
CA ASP A 298 39.21 8.28 12.15
C ASP A 298 38.49 9.64 12.14
N ARG A 299 38.03 10.09 10.97
CA ARG A 299 37.20 11.30 10.84
C ARG A 299 35.86 11.19 11.58
N LEU A 300 35.19 10.04 11.49
CA LEU A 300 33.93 9.79 12.19
C LEU A 300 34.12 9.80 13.71
N LEU A 301 35.19 9.19 14.21
CA LEU A 301 35.53 9.18 15.63
C LEU A 301 35.90 10.56 16.15
N ALA A 302 36.67 11.35 15.38
CA ALA A 302 37.00 12.72 15.73
C ALA A 302 35.73 13.58 15.88
N ARG A 303 34.80 13.49 14.92
CA ARG A 303 33.50 14.16 15.01
C ARG A 303 32.69 13.70 16.21
N TYR A 304 32.60 12.39 16.45
CA TYR A 304 31.86 11.80 17.58
C TYR A 304 32.37 12.32 18.93
N ARG A 305 33.69 12.42 19.10
CA ARG A 305 34.32 12.91 20.34
C ARG A 305 34.02 14.39 20.60
N GLY A 306 33.91 15.20 19.56
CA GLY A 306 33.59 16.63 19.65
C GLY A 306 32.10 16.98 19.70
N MET A 307 31.19 16.00 19.59
CA MET A 307 29.74 16.22 19.52
C MET A 307 29.11 16.28 20.93
N PRO A 308 28.11 17.17 21.17
CA PRO A 308 27.29 17.12 22.38
C PRO A 308 26.37 15.89 22.40
N GLU A 309 25.81 15.54 23.56
CA GLU A 309 24.84 14.45 23.67
C GLU A 309 23.48 14.82 23.06
N PRO A 310 22.73 13.87 22.45
CA PRO A 310 23.11 12.47 22.24
C PRO A 310 24.10 12.31 21.06
N ARG A 311 25.24 11.66 21.31
CA ARG A 311 26.24 11.44 20.26
C ARG A 311 25.82 10.32 19.30
N PHE A 312 26.24 10.45 18.04
CA PHE A 312 26.07 9.39 17.04
C PHE A 312 27.26 9.29 16.10
N MET A 313 27.57 8.06 15.66
CA MET A 313 28.64 7.84 14.67
C MET A 313 28.18 8.06 13.24
N TYR A 314 26.96 7.68 12.90
CA TYR A 314 26.45 7.73 11.52
C TYR A 314 25.20 8.61 11.46
N GLY A 315 25.26 9.69 10.68
CA GLY A 315 24.10 10.57 10.43
C GLY A 315 23.18 10.07 9.31
N SER A 316 23.57 8.96 8.66
CA SER A 316 22.80 8.30 7.61
C SER A 316 22.63 6.84 7.99
N HIS A 317 21.43 6.32 7.79
CA HIS A 317 21.11 4.94 8.09
C HIS A 317 21.49 4.02 6.92
N TYR A 318 21.85 2.77 7.18
CA TYR A 318 22.24 1.81 6.13
C TYR A 318 21.05 1.27 5.32
N SER A 319 19.83 1.49 5.80
CA SER A 319 18.57 1.10 5.17
C SER A 319 17.68 2.33 5.10
N SER A 320 17.30 2.76 3.91
CA SER A 320 16.39 3.89 3.73
C SER A 320 15.53 3.67 2.48
N PRO A 321 14.31 4.23 2.42
CA PRO A 321 13.47 4.12 1.23
C PRO A 321 14.19 4.60 -0.04
N GLY A 322 14.95 5.71 0.07
CA GLY A 322 15.71 6.26 -1.04
C GLY A 322 16.75 5.30 -1.60
N TYR A 323 17.43 4.52 -0.75
CA TYR A 323 18.36 3.49 -1.22
C TYR A 323 17.64 2.34 -1.93
N VAL A 324 16.50 1.89 -1.41
CA VAL A 324 15.75 0.79 -2.03
C VAL A 324 15.26 1.21 -3.42
N LEU A 325 14.68 2.41 -3.55
CA LEU A 325 14.25 2.97 -4.83
C LEU A 325 15.41 3.12 -5.81
N PHE A 326 16.58 3.57 -5.34
CA PHE A 326 17.77 3.68 -6.16
C PHE A 326 18.24 2.32 -6.70
N TYR A 327 18.31 1.28 -5.85
CA TYR A 327 18.72 -0.06 -6.29
C TYR A 327 17.69 -0.71 -7.21
N LEU A 328 16.40 -0.42 -7.05
CA LEU A 328 15.31 -1.01 -7.82
C LEU A 328 14.86 -0.14 -9.01
N VAL A 329 15.59 0.93 -9.36
CA VAL A 329 15.18 1.88 -10.41
C VAL A 329 14.94 1.25 -11.79
N ARG A 330 15.58 0.11 -12.07
CA ARG A 330 15.43 -0.63 -13.34
C ARG A 330 14.37 -1.74 -13.29
N VAL A 331 13.84 -2.02 -12.10
CA VAL A 331 12.78 -3.00 -11.91
C VAL A 331 11.48 -2.25 -12.04
N ASP A 332 10.62 -2.69 -12.96
CA ASP A 332 9.24 -2.25 -12.94
C ASP A 332 8.63 -2.72 -11.62
N LEU A 333 8.42 -1.80 -10.69
CA LEU A 333 7.72 -2.06 -9.45
C LEU A 333 6.24 -2.22 -9.80
N GLN A 334 5.90 -3.31 -10.49
CA GLN A 334 4.52 -3.78 -10.67
C GLN A 334 4.00 -4.26 -9.32
N ILE A 335 3.71 -3.29 -8.47
CA ILE A 335 2.99 -3.48 -7.22
C ILE A 335 1.57 -3.08 -7.53
N ASN A 336 0.79 -4.04 -8.04
CA ASN A 336 -0.66 -3.93 -8.20
C ASN A 336 -1.19 -2.60 -8.79
N GLY A 337 -0.56 -2.04 -9.85
CA GLY A 337 -1.20 -1.05 -10.72
C GLY A 337 -0.73 0.41 -10.67
N LEU A 338 0.37 0.74 -9.98
CA LEU A 338 0.95 2.09 -10.00
C LEU A 338 2.16 2.10 -10.93
N ASN A 339 1.90 2.45 -12.20
CA ASN A 339 2.97 2.87 -13.10
C ASN A 339 3.61 4.13 -12.54
N ILE A 340 4.86 4.05 -12.08
CA ILE A 340 5.71 5.24 -12.00
C ILE A 340 5.91 5.69 -13.47
N PRO A 341 5.48 6.90 -13.87
CA PRO A 341 5.75 7.36 -15.23
C PRO A 341 7.25 7.30 -15.47
N SER A 342 7.64 6.59 -16.53
CA SER A 342 9.00 6.47 -17.05
C SER A 342 9.52 7.84 -17.52
N GLY A 343 9.77 8.74 -16.56
CA GLY A 343 10.27 10.10 -16.78
C GLY A 343 11.53 10.43 -15.98
N TRP A 344 12.09 9.47 -15.26
CA TRP A 344 13.38 9.59 -14.57
C TRP A 344 14.34 8.51 -15.06
N THR A 345 14.58 8.48 -16.36
CA THR A 345 15.85 7.98 -16.90
C THR A 345 16.83 9.16 -16.89
N LEU A 346 17.95 9.00 -16.18
CA LEU A 346 19.15 9.82 -16.42
C LEU A 346 19.59 9.71 -17.87
#